data_AF-A0AAD6T1Y8-F1
#
_entry.id   AF-A0AAD6T1Y8-F1
#
_cell.length_a   1.000
_cell.length_b   1.000
_cell.length_c   1.000
_cell.angle_alpha   90.00
_cell.angle_beta   90.00
_cell.angle_gamma   90.00
#
_symmetry.space_group_name_H-M   'P 1'
#
loop_
_entity.id
_entity.type
_entity.pdbx_description
1 polymer ?
#
loop_
_entity_poly.entity_id
_entity_poly.type
_entity_poly.pdbx_seq_one_letter_code
_entity_poly.pdbx_strand_id
1 'polypeptide(L)'
;MSTPFVYVPEASPTIPHNPFYSTPQAGPSPFLPPAHLYPSSPYSGPGTPEIFNANSVLWPESTPHESAYAPSWAPLSNRQRTTSWHGPAPAAPNSPFLRPAAPPAFLQSQSGYFTPGHRRSSSWGAANAPPPPSWANSSNPYAPVPQMPTQIHPWLNGDAPSPVFHFDLAPAEFGPLRQTRANPAQGGPLSEAEIRDPAFHPPITALRILHPRIPFWPVDLALPAELAAQAPTPISLGDVLVSLHRAMHERISHADWETLNAENAQAVTKAFTHRCRMEAVRSGVLPAQLRDREVAERNKGVKRVDFLLGKTVFKGLLKDPEDPDGCVRMVTV
;
A
#
# COMPACT_ATOMS: atom_id res chain seq x y z
N MET A 1 -11.44 -74.45 -11.72
CA MET A 1 -10.10 -74.25 -11.11
C MET A 1 -9.58 -72.92 -11.61
N SER A 2 -9.68 -71.88 -10.79
CA SER A 2 -9.28 -70.51 -11.08
C SER A 2 -7.78 -70.34 -10.81
N THR A 3 -7.04 -69.83 -11.80
CA THR A 3 -5.63 -69.46 -11.64
C THR A 3 -5.52 -68.15 -10.85
N PRO A 4 -4.48 -67.97 -10.02
CA PRO A 4 -4.32 -66.76 -9.22
C PRO A 4 -3.90 -65.57 -10.09
N PHE A 5 -4.58 -64.43 -9.91
CA PHE A 5 -4.18 -63.15 -10.46
C PHE A 5 -2.94 -62.65 -9.70
N VAL A 6 -1.80 -62.57 -10.38
CA VAL A 6 -0.60 -61.89 -9.88
C VAL A 6 -0.62 -60.46 -10.40
N TYR A 7 -0.76 -59.50 -9.49
CA TYR A 7 -0.68 -58.08 -9.81
C TYR A 7 0.79 -57.70 -10.03
N VAL A 8 1.15 -57.36 -11.26
CA VAL A 8 2.46 -56.79 -11.61
C VAL A 8 2.29 -55.27 -11.62
N PRO A 9 2.90 -54.53 -10.69
CA PRO A 9 2.83 -53.07 -10.70
C PRO A 9 3.53 -52.54 -11.95
N GLU A 10 2.84 -51.64 -12.66
CA GLU A 10 3.33 -50.94 -13.84
C GLU A 10 4.57 -50.11 -13.47
N ALA A 11 5.71 -50.46 -14.05
CA ALA A 11 6.95 -49.72 -13.84
C ALA A 11 6.77 -48.30 -14.38
N SER A 12 6.96 -47.30 -13.51
CA SER A 12 6.86 -45.90 -13.89
C SER A 12 7.80 -45.60 -15.08
N PRO A 13 7.33 -44.87 -16.10
CA PRO A 13 8.18 -44.51 -17.23
C PRO A 13 9.38 -43.71 -16.71
N THR A 14 10.56 -44.25 -16.97
CA THR A 14 11.84 -43.60 -16.68
C THR A 14 11.88 -42.32 -17.49
N ILE A 15 11.72 -41.18 -16.81
CA ILE A 15 11.87 -39.87 -17.44
C ILE A 15 13.29 -39.81 -18.00
N PRO A 16 13.49 -39.63 -19.32
CA PRO A 16 14.82 -39.52 -19.89
C PRO A 16 15.51 -38.32 -19.25
N HIS A 17 16.55 -38.61 -18.47
CA HIS A 17 17.42 -37.62 -17.86
C HIS A 17 18.05 -36.81 -18.99
N ASN A 18 17.62 -35.56 -19.11
CA ASN A 18 18.09 -34.64 -20.13
C ASN A 18 19.53 -34.21 -19.74
N PRO A 19 20.59 -34.57 -20.49
CA PRO A 19 21.98 -34.34 -20.07
C PRO A 19 22.44 -32.87 -20.23
N PHE A 20 21.52 -31.93 -20.47
CA PHE A 20 21.82 -30.55 -20.81
C PHE A 20 21.65 -29.53 -19.67
N TYR A 21 21.35 -29.99 -18.45
CA TYR A 21 21.44 -29.15 -17.23
C TYR A 21 22.56 -29.64 -16.31
N SER A 22 23.76 -29.81 -16.86
CA SER A 22 24.99 -29.58 -16.11
C SER A 22 25.16 -28.07 -15.96
N THR A 23 24.59 -27.50 -14.91
CA THR A 23 25.09 -26.21 -14.42
C THR A 23 26.58 -26.41 -14.15
N PRO A 24 27.49 -25.64 -14.78
CA PRO A 24 28.90 -25.75 -14.45
C PRO A 24 29.02 -25.47 -12.97
N GLN A 25 29.52 -26.46 -12.23
CA GLN A 25 29.99 -26.27 -10.87
C GLN A 25 30.79 -24.97 -10.85
N ALA A 26 30.43 -24.11 -9.89
CA ALA A 26 31.10 -22.89 -9.56
C ALA A 26 32.59 -22.96 -9.92
N GLY A 27 32.95 -22.32 -11.04
CA GLY A 27 34.34 -21.99 -11.29
C GLY A 27 34.86 -21.25 -10.06
N PRO A 28 36.11 -21.50 -9.63
CA PRO A 28 36.66 -20.86 -8.46
C PRO A 28 36.50 -19.34 -8.60
N SER A 29 35.66 -18.77 -7.74
CA SER A 29 35.54 -17.32 -7.62
C SER A 29 36.95 -16.76 -7.43
N PRO A 30 37.41 -15.78 -8.22
CA PRO A 30 38.72 -15.17 -8.06
C PRO A 30 38.89 -14.46 -6.70
N PHE A 31 37.83 -14.39 -5.90
CA PHE A 31 37.80 -13.82 -4.56
C PHE A 31 37.92 -14.85 -3.43
N LEU A 32 37.96 -16.15 -3.72
CA LEU A 32 38.15 -17.20 -2.72
C LEU A 32 39.53 -17.84 -2.92
N PRO A 33 40.47 -17.66 -1.97
CA PRO A 33 41.78 -18.29 -2.09
C PRO A 33 41.64 -19.83 -2.06
N PRO A 34 42.55 -20.56 -2.73
CA PRO A 34 42.49 -22.02 -2.79
C PRO A 34 42.43 -22.65 -1.40
N ALA A 35 41.49 -23.58 -1.18
CA ALA A 35 41.17 -24.16 0.13
C ALA A 35 42.35 -24.83 0.85
N HIS A 36 43.42 -25.19 0.13
CA HIS A 36 44.65 -25.75 0.67
C HIS A 36 45.56 -24.72 1.38
N LEU A 37 45.25 -23.41 1.30
CA LEU A 37 45.97 -22.36 2.03
C LEU A 37 45.46 -22.12 3.45
N TYR A 38 44.35 -22.75 3.85
CA TYR A 38 43.88 -22.68 5.22
C TYR A 38 44.55 -23.81 6.03
N PRO A 39 45.47 -23.51 6.97
CA PRO A 39 45.98 -24.52 7.88
C PRO A 39 44.82 -25.08 8.69
N SER A 40 44.80 -26.41 8.87
CA SER A 40 43.82 -27.12 9.68
C SER A 40 43.64 -26.40 11.02
N SER A 41 42.42 -25.94 11.30
CA SER A 41 42.11 -25.23 12.55
C SER A 41 42.55 -26.08 13.75
N PRO A 42 43.34 -25.52 14.69
CA PRO A 42 43.83 -26.23 15.87
C PRO A 42 42.73 -26.63 16.86
N TYR A 43 41.47 -26.28 16.58
CA TYR A 43 40.29 -26.65 17.37
C TYR A 43 39.63 -27.97 16.93
N SER A 44 40.24 -28.71 16.01
CA SER A 44 39.79 -30.06 15.63
C SER A 44 40.30 -31.10 16.64
N GLY A 45 39.85 -30.98 17.89
CA GLY A 45 40.14 -31.95 18.94
C GLY A 45 39.33 -33.24 18.77
N PRO A 46 39.89 -34.42 19.07
CA PRO A 46 39.18 -35.68 19.01
C PRO A 46 38.36 -35.90 20.30
N GLY A 47 37.07 -36.23 20.12
CA GLY A 47 36.29 -37.09 21.01
C GLY A 47 36.12 -36.68 22.48
N THR A 48 34.92 -36.22 22.82
CA THR A 48 34.36 -36.41 24.17
C THR A 48 32.92 -36.92 24.05
N PRO A 49 32.61 -38.11 24.58
CA PRO A 49 31.23 -38.51 24.85
C PRO A 49 30.85 -37.96 26.22
N GLU A 50 29.79 -37.16 26.31
CA GLU A 50 28.86 -37.16 27.46
C GLU A 50 27.76 -36.10 27.30
N ILE A 51 26.55 -36.61 27.10
CA ILE A 51 25.29 -36.23 27.74
C ILE A 51 25.32 -34.91 28.53
N PHE A 52 24.91 -33.81 27.89
CA PHE A 52 24.35 -32.67 28.60
C PHE A 52 22.99 -32.27 28.04
N ASN A 53 22.05 -32.29 28.98
CA ASN A 53 20.62 -32.10 28.87
C ASN A 53 20.31 -30.65 28.43
N ALA A 54 19.72 -30.51 27.24
CA ALA A 54 19.29 -29.22 26.70
C ALA A 54 17.94 -28.81 27.33
N ASN A 55 17.95 -28.28 28.55
CA ASN A 55 16.80 -27.57 29.14
C ASN A 55 17.19 -26.84 30.45
N SER A 56 17.99 -25.77 30.36
CA SER A 56 18.08 -24.76 31.43
C SER A 56 18.87 -23.53 30.97
N VAL A 57 18.26 -22.70 30.13
CA VAL A 57 18.68 -21.29 30.00
C VAL A 57 17.71 -20.45 30.80
N LEU A 58 18.18 -20.00 31.96
CA LEU A 58 17.56 -18.95 32.78
C LEU A 58 17.60 -17.64 32.00
N TRP A 59 16.42 -17.17 31.59
CA TRP A 59 16.24 -15.80 31.09
C TRP A 59 16.16 -14.84 32.28
N PRO A 60 16.83 -13.68 32.23
CA PRO A 60 16.70 -12.67 33.27
C PRO A 60 15.30 -12.04 33.24
N GLU A 61 14.74 -11.98 34.45
CA GLU A 61 13.45 -11.47 34.87
C GLU A 61 13.16 -10.05 34.33
N SER A 62 12.14 -9.94 33.48
CA SER A 62 11.62 -8.66 33.01
C SER A 62 10.67 -8.07 34.07
N THR A 63 11.01 -6.88 34.57
CA THR A 63 10.17 -6.07 35.44
C THR A 63 8.87 -5.66 34.74
N PRO A 64 7.72 -5.60 35.46
CA PRO A 64 6.47 -5.18 34.88
C PRO A 64 6.43 -3.65 34.78
N HIS A 65 6.43 -3.11 33.55
CA HIS A 65 6.07 -1.72 33.31
C HIS A 65 4.53 -1.59 33.36
N GLU A 66 4.05 -0.82 34.35
CA GLU A 66 2.68 -0.30 34.43
C GLU A 66 2.31 0.41 33.12
N SER A 67 1.34 -0.16 32.39
CA SER A 67 0.64 0.54 31.32
C SER A 67 -0.55 1.27 31.92
N ALA A 68 -0.48 2.60 31.93
CA ALA A 68 -1.58 3.48 32.29
C ALA A 68 -2.72 3.37 31.25
N TYR A 69 -3.72 2.55 31.56
CA TYR A 69 -5.02 2.60 30.91
C TYR A 69 -5.76 3.86 31.38
N ALA A 70 -5.93 4.84 30.49
CA ALA A 70 -6.93 5.89 30.67
C ALA A 70 -8.29 5.39 30.14
N PRO A 71 -9.39 5.52 30.90
CA PRO A 71 -10.71 5.05 30.46
C PRO A 71 -11.32 5.98 29.40
N SER A 72 -11.78 5.38 28.30
CA SER A 72 -12.41 6.04 27.15
C SER A 72 -13.89 6.34 27.38
N TRP A 73 -14.21 7.50 27.94
CA TRP A 73 -15.59 8.02 28.02
C TRP A 73 -15.61 9.52 27.66
N ALA A 74 -15.15 9.87 26.47
CA ALA A 74 -15.31 11.22 25.93
C ALA A 74 -16.57 11.29 25.04
N PRO A 75 -17.42 12.32 25.18
CA PRO A 75 -18.67 12.44 24.45
C PRO A 75 -18.45 12.65 22.94
N LEU A 76 -19.27 11.98 22.14
CA LEU A 76 -19.28 12.02 20.67
C LEU A 76 -19.50 13.46 20.15
N SER A 77 -18.43 14.13 19.74
CA SER A 77 -18.53 15.34 18.95
C SER A 77 -19.02 15.01 17.53
N ASN A 78 -20.01 15.78 17.07
CA ASN A 78 -20.67 15.69 15.76
C ASN A 78 -19.73 15.29 14.60
N ARG A 79 -19.96 14.11 14.03
CA ARG A 79 -19.34 13.66 12.78
C ARG A 79 -19.79 14.55 11.61
N GLN A 80 -18.83 15.18 10.93
CA GLN A 80 -19.08 15.71 9.57
C GLN A 80 -19.33 14.54 8.61
N ARG A 81 -20.39 14.63 7.81
CA ARG A 81 -20.66 13.68 6.72
C ARG A 81 -19.62 13.90 5.62
N THR A 82 -18.85 12.87 5.29
CA THR A 82 -17.95 12.86 4.14
C THR A 82 -18.76 12.81 2.84
N THR A 83 -18.38 13.62 1.86
CA THR A 83 -18.94 13.63 0.50
C THR A 83 -18.73 12.27 -0.16
N SER A 84 -19.81 11.65 -0.65
CA SER A 84 -19.75 10.35 -1.35
C SER A 84 -19.20 10.52 -2.77
N TRP A 85 -18.27 9.66 -3.16
CA TRP A 85 -17.52 9.71 -4.43
C TRP A 85 -18.40 9.69 -5.70
N HIS A 86 -19.59 9.09 -5.64
CA HIS A 86 -20.53 9.00 -6.77
C HIS A 86 -21.82 9.82 -6.58
N GLY A 87 -21.86 10.71 -5.58
CA GLY A 87 -23.02 11.56 -5.34
C GLY A 87 -22.85 12.93 -5.98
N PRO A 88 -23.92 13.57 -6.50
CA PRO A 88 -23.87 15.00 -6.79
C PRO A 88 -23.44 15.73 -5.50
N ALA A 89 -22.47 16.65 -5.62
CA ALA A 89 -21.95 17.39 -4.49
C ALA A 89 -23.11 17.99 -3.66
N PRO A 90 -23.08 17.89 -2.31
CA PRO A 90 -24.10 18.52 -1.49
C PRO A 90 -24.10 20.02 -1.78
N ALA A 91 -25.24 20.53 -2.25
CA ALA A 91 -25.39 21.93 -2.56
C ALA A 91 -25.09 22.79 -1.34
N ALA A 92 -24.37 23.89 -1.54
CA ALA A 92 -24.08 24.86 -0.51
C ALA A 92 -25.39 25.32 0.18
N PRO A 93 -25.38 25.57 1.50
CA PRO A 93 -26.59 25.83 2.30
C PRO A 93 -27.41 27.06 1.89
N ASN A 94 -26.96 27.85 0.91
CA ASN A 94 -27.65 29.04 0.38
C ASN A 94 -27.98 28.98 -1.11
N SER A 95 -28.09 27.79 -1.72
CA SER A 95 -28.51 27.65 -3.13
C SER A 95 -30.04 27.80 -3.29
N PRO A 96 -30.55 28.81 -4.02
CA PRO A 96 -31.98 29.00 -4.26
C PRO A 96 -32.57 28.05 -5.32
N PHE A 97 -31.76 27.13 -5.89
CA PHE A 97 -32.14 26.31 -7.04
C PHE A 97 -32.55 24.87 -6.74
N LEU A 98 -32.56 24.45 -5.47
CA LEU A 98 -33.06 23.13 -5.09
C LEU A 98 -34.30 23.26 -4.21
N ARG A 99 -35.46 23.36 -4.85
CA ARG A 99 -36.69 22.90 -4.20
C ARG A 99 -36.56 21.38 -4.02
N PRO A 100 -36.75 20.82 -2.81
CA PRO A 100 -36.78 19.37 -2.65
C PRO A 100 -37.88 18.82 -3.55
N ALA A 101 -37.50 17.87 -4.43
CA ALA A 101 -38.47 17.11 -5.21
C ALA A 101 -39.42 16.44 -4.21
N ALA A 102 -40.71 16.73 -4.35
CA ALA A 102 -41.75 16.11 -3.54
C ALA A 102 -41.61 14.57 -3.66
N PRO A 103 -41.69 13.83 -2.54
CA PRO A 103 -41.64 12.38 -2.60
C PRO A 103 -42.80 11.85 -3.47
N PRO A 104 -42.59 10.74 -4.22
CA PRO A 104 -43.66 10.12 -4.97
C PRO A 104 -44.78 9.71 -3.99
N ALA A 105 -45.97 10.24 -4.24
CA ALA A 105 -47.18 9.91 -3.51
C ALA A 105 -47.54 8.43 -3.76
N PHE A 106 -47.00 7.55 -2.92
CA PHE A 106 -47.56 6.20 -2.76
C PHE A 106 -48.82 6.30 -1.91
N LEU A 107 -49.89 5.72 -2.44
CA LEU A 107 -51.21 5.55 -1.85
C LEU A 107 -51.11 5.11 -0.37
N GLN A 108 -51.31 6.06 0.55
CA GLN A 108 -51.74 5.73 1.91
C GLN A 108 -53.22 6.04 2.05
N SER A 109 -53.98 4.95 2.09
CA SER A 109 -55.36 4.91 2.52
C SER A 109 -55.52 5.53 3.91
N GLN A 110 -56.41 6.51 3.98
CA GLN A 110 -57.37 6.78 5.06
C GLN A 110 -57.02 6.27 6.47
N SER A 111 -56.73 7.20 7.38
CA SER A 111 -57.52 7.35 8.61
C SER A 111 -57.12 8.65 9.31
N GLY A 112 -58.12 9.45 9.68
CA GLY A 112 -57.96 10.78 10.27
C GLY A 112 -57.33 10.76 11.65
N TYR A 113 -56.86 11.92 12.10
CA TYR A 113 -57.38 12.63 13.27
C TYR A 113 -56.71 14.02 13.33
N PHE A 114 -57.54 15.01 13.64
CA PHE A 114 -57.27 16.44 13.67
C PHE A 114 -56.10 16.82 14.60
N THR A 115 -55.23 17.74 14.16
CA THR A 115 -54.55 18.70 15.05
C THR A 115 -54.49 20.07 14.39
N PRO A 116 -55.01 21.14 15.03
CA PRO A 116 -54.98 22.50 14.49
C PRO A 116 -53.81 23.31 15.07
N GLY A 117 -53.19 24.14 14.23
CA GLY A 117 -52.52 25.37 14.67
C GLY A 117 -51.02 25.47 14.39
N HIS A 118 -50.65 26.16 13.32
CA HIS A 118 -49.96 27.45 13.43
C HIS A 118 -49.77 28.09 12.05
N ARG A 119 -50.54 29.17 11.82
CA ARG A 119 -50.31 30.13 10.74
C ARG A 119 -49.26 31.15 11.20
N ARG A 120 -48.18 31.30 10.43
CA ARG A 120 -47.37 32.53 10.31
C ARG A 120 -47.22 32.78 8.81
N SER A 121 -48.06 33.63 8.20
CA SER A 121 -47.93 35.09 8.09
C SER A 121 -46.60 35.57 7.53
N SER A 122 -46.66 35.95 6.24
CA SER A 122 -46.06 37.13 5.60
C SER A 122 -44.55 37.36 5.63
N SER A 123 -43.91 37.29 4.46
CA SER A 123 -43.35 38.50 3.86
C SER A 123 -43.47 38.45 2.34
N TRP A 124 -44.07 39.50 1.79
CA TRP A 124 -44.29 39.79 0.39
C TRP A 124 -43.14 40.67 -0.11
N GLY A 125 -42.68 40.43 -1.35
CA GLY A 125 -41.95 41.45 -2.12
C GLY A 125 -40.68 40.97 -2.81
N ALA A 126 -40.82 40.19 -3.90
CA ALA A 126 -39.87 40.12 -5.04
C ALA A 126 -40.25 39.04 -6.09
N ALA A 127 -41.45 38.46 -6.02
CA ALA A 127 -41.91 37.47 -7.00
C ALA A 127 -42.57 38.20 -8.19
N ASN A 128 -41.78 38.55 -9.22
CA ASN A 128 -42.20 38.69 -10.63
C ASN A 128 -41.08 39.24 -11.55
N ALA A 129 -39.80 38.98 -11.27
CA ALA A 129 -38.81 39.03 -12.34
C ALA A 129 -38.91 37.69 -13.10
N PRO A 130 -39.19 37.67 -14.41
CA PRO A 130 -39.09 36.44 -15.19
C PRO A 130 -37.66 35.90 -15.03
N PRO A 131 -37.47 34.58 -14.81
CA PRO A 131 -36.13 34.02 -14.79
C PRO A 131 -35.45 34.39 -16.11
N PRO A 132 -34.21 34.93 -16.08
CA PRO A 132 -33.51 35.21 -17.30
C PRO A 132 -33.45 33.92 -18.13
N PRO A 133 -33.68 34.01 -19.46
CA PRO A 133 -33.63 32.84 -20.31
C PRO A 133 -32.30 32.10 -20.13
N SER A 134 -32.35 30.78 -19.97
CA SER A 134 -31.19 29.90 -19.74
C SER A 134 -30.14 29.95 -20.86
N TRP A 135 -30.46 30.56 -22.00
CA TRP A 135 -29.55 30.78 -23.14
C TRP A 135 -28.81 32.13 -23.09
N ALA A 136 -29.15 33.03 -22.17
CA ALA A 136 -28.47 34.34 -22.03
C ALA A 136 -27.13 34.25 -21.27
N ASN A 137 -26.67 33.06 -20.91
CA ASN A 137 -25.29 32.87 -20.47
C ASN A 137 -24.40 32.81 -21.71
N SER A 138 -24.14 33.98 -22.28
CA SER A 138 -23.14 34.20 -23.32
C SER A 138 -21.79 33.72 -22.77
N SER A 139 -21.50 32.46 -23.06
CA SER A 139 -20.22 31.80 -22.88
C SER A 139 -19.19 32.63 -23.60
N ASN A 140 -18.48 33.47 -22.86
CA ASN A 140 -17.30 34.11 -23.37
C ASN A 140 -16.30 32.98 -23.68
N PRO A 141 -16.01 32.65 -24.95
CA PRO A 141 -15.09 31.55 -25.28
C PRO A 141 -13.65 31.83 -24.81
N TYR A 142 -13.41 33.05 -24.32
CA TYR A 142 -12.16 33.51 -23.73
C TYR A 142 -12.19 33.56 -22.19
N ALA A 143 -13.28 33.15 -21.54
CA ALA A 143 -13.26 33.01 -20.08
C ALA A 143 -12.33 31.82 -19.73
N PRO A 144 -11.28 32.04 -18.93
CA PRO A 144 -10.42 30.94 -18.50
C PRO A 144 -11.28 29.92 -17.75
N VAL A 145 -11.23 28.66 -18.19
CA VAL A 145 -11.93 27.58 -17.50
C VAL A 145 -11.40 27.54 -16.06
N PRO A 146 -12.25 27.68 -15.03
CA PRO A 146 -11.79 27.61 -13.66
C PRO A 146 -11.11 26.26 -13.45
N GLN A 147 -9.80 26.30 -13.15
CA GLN A 147 -9.03 25.09 -12.89
C GLN A 147 -9.61 24.42 -11.64
N MET A 148 -10.24 23.26 -11.83
CA MET A 148 -10.72 22.48 -10.70
C MET A 148 -9.51 22.00 -9.90
N PRO A 149 -9.53 22.10 -8.56
CA PRO A 149 -8.42 21.62 -7.75
C PRO A 149 -8.29 20.10 -7.92
N THR A 150 -7.09 19.63 -8.23
CA THR A 150 -6.83 18.19 -8.36
C THR A 150 -7.14 17.47 -7.05
N GLN A 151 -7.97 16.44 -7.08
CA GLN A 151 -8.33 15.61 -5.93
C GLN A 151 -7.59 14.29 -6.04
N ILE A 152 -6.96 13.86 -4.95
CA ILE A 152 -6.26 12.57 -4.86
C ILE A 152 -7.28 11.50 -4.50
N HIS A 153 -7.16 10.30 -5.11
CA HIS A 153 -8.01 9.15 -4.80
C HIS A 153 -8.04 8.87 -3.28
N PRO A 154 -9.19 8.52 -2.66
CA PRO A 154 -9.29 8.33 -1.21
C PRO A 154 -8.31 7.30 -0.62
N TRP A 155 -7.93 6.28 -1.38
CA TRP A 155 -6.91 5.29 -0.98
C TRP A 155 -5.48 5.83 -1.03
N LEU A 156 -5.25 6.90 -1.80
CA LEU A 156 -3.96 7.58 -1.91
C LEU A 156 -3.92 8.88 -1.11
N ASN A 157 -5.03 9.38 -0.58
CA ASN A 157 -5.05 10.69 0.06
C ASN A 157 -4.42 10.62 1.46
N GLY A 158 -3.24 11.24 1.63
CA GLY A 158 -2.55 11.31 2.92
C GLY A 158 -3.15 12.33 3.90
N ASP A 159 -3.91 13.33 3.42
CA ASP A 159 -4.50 14.38 4.26
C ASP A 159 -5.73 13.87 5.01
N ALA A 160 -6.47 12.96 4.40
CA ALA A 160 -7.63 12.32 5.00
C ALA A 160 -7.20 10.95 5.52
N PRO A 161 -6.82 10.79 6.80
CA PRO A 161 -6.40 9.50 7.32
C PRO A 161 -7.53 8.50 7.10
N SER A 162 -7.34 7.61 6.13
CA SER A 162 -8.22 6.48 5.90
C SER A 162 -7.74 5.36 6.80
N PRO A 163 -8.38 5.09 7.96
CA PRO A 163 -8.02 3.95 8.81
C PRO A 163 -8.39 2.60 8.16
N VAL A 164 -8.72 2.64 6.87
CA VAL A 164 -9.30 1.54 6.10
C VAL A 164 -8.30 1.05 5.04
N PHE A 165 -7.10 1.63 4.95
CA PHE A 165 -6.08 1.24 3.98
C PHE A 165 -4.77 0.86 4.66
N HIS A 166 -4.24 -0.30 4.31
CA HIS A 166 -2.96 -0.79 4.78
C HIS A 166 -2.15 -1.32 3.61
N PHE A 167 -1.01 -0.69 3.35
CA PHE A 167 -0.09 -1.12 2.32
C PHE A 167 1.32 -1.07 2.90
N ASP A 168 1.83 -2.22 3.33
CA ASP A 168 3.22 -2.36 3.77
C ASP A 168 4.11 -2.53 2.54
N LEU A 169 5.14 -1.68 2.43
CA LEU A 169 6.12 -1.70 1.34
C LEU A 169 7.27 -2.67 1.62
N ALA A 170 7.38 -3.25 2.82
CA ALA A 170 8.45 -4.19 3.17
C ALA A 170 8.34 -5.60 2.53
N PRO A 171 7.14 -6.21 2.42
CA PRO A 171 6.97 -7.54 1.85
C PRO A 171 7.39 -7.62 0.38
N ALA A 172 8.05 -8.73 -0.01
CA ALA A 172 8.34 -9.01 -1.41
C ALA A 172 7.07 -9.15 -2.26
N GLU A 173 5.96 -9.56 -1.64
CA GLU A 173 4.67 -9.73 -2.29
C GLU A 173 3.88 -8.42 -2.31
N PHE A 174 3.29 -8.10 -3.46
CA PHE A 174 2.41 -6.96 -3.62
C PHE A 174 1.02 -7.30 -3.07
N GLY A 175 0.61 -6.65 -1.98
CA GLY A 175 -0.67 -6.92 -1.34
C GLY A 175 -1.25 -5.70 -0.61
N PRO A 176 -1.80 -4.71 -1.33
CA PRO A 176 -2.54 -3.62 -0.69
C PRO A 176 -3.84 -4.18 -0.09
N LEU A 177 -4.06 -3.91 1.19
CA LEU A 177 -5.19 -4.43 1.97
C LEU A 177 -6.14 -3.30 2.37
N ARG A 178 -7.43 -3.55 2.20
CA ARG A 178 -8.50 -2.77 2.80
C ARG A 178 -8.75 -3.29 4.20
N GLN A 179 -8.52 -2.48 5.22
CA GLN A 179 -8.84 -2.79 6.62
C GLN A 179 -10.23 -2.29 6.99
N THR A 180 -11.01 -3.04 7.76
CA THR A 180 -12.31 -2.55 8.25
C THR A 180 -12.11 -1.94 9.64
N ARG A 181 -12.63 -0.73 9.89
CA ARG A 181 -12.50 -0.07 11.22
C ARG A 181 -12.99 -0.93 12.38
N ALA A 182 -14.03 -1.72 12.15
CA ALA A 182 -14.63 -2.58 13.17
C ALA A 182 -13.76 -3.81 13.48
N ASN A 183 -12.99 -4.30 12.51
CA ASN A 183 -12.16 -5.48 12.67
C ASN A 183 -11.00 -5.49 11.65
N PRO A 184 -9.76 -5.14 12.08
CA PRO A 184 -8.58 -5.18 11.21
C PRO A 184 -8.30 -6.58 10.63
N ALA A 185 -8.68 -7.65 11.32
CA ALA A 185 -8.48 -9.03 10.86
C ALA A 185 -9.44 -9.44 9.73
N GLN A 186 -10.53 -8.69 9.53
CA GLN A 186 -11.44 -8.86 8.38
C GLN A 186 -11.02 -8.02 7.18
N GLY A 187 -9.77 -7.54 7.16
CA GLY A 187 -9.25 -6.87 5.98
C GLY A 187 -9.18 -7.82 4.79
N GLY A 188 -9.42 -7.29 3.60
CA GLY A 188 -9.32 -8.03 2.34
C GLY A 188 -8.44 -7.29 1.34
N PRO A 189 -7.94 -7.97 0.29
CA PRO A 189 -7.24 -7.29 -0.80
C PRO A 189 -8.16 -6.26 -1.47
N LEU A 190 -7.58 -5.20 -2.05
CA LEU A 190 -8.34 -4.30 -2.91
C LEU A 190 -8.93 -5.07 -4.09
N SER A 191 -10.17 -4.74 -4.45
CA SER A 191 -10.83 -5.35 -5.60
C SER A 191 -10.19 -4.86 -6.91
N GLU A 192 -10.28 -5.67 -7.96
CA GLU A 192 -9.74 -5.32 -9.28
C GLU A 192 -10.38 -4.04 -9.85
N ALA A 193 -11.67 -3.82 -9.58
CA ALA A 193 -12.37 -2.61 -9.98
C ALA A 193 -11.75 -1.36 -9.31
N GLU A 194 -11.53 -1.39 -8.00
CA GLU A 194 -10.92 -0.27 -7.26
C GLU A 194 -9.49 0.03 -7.73
N ILE A 195 -8.71 -1.00 -8.07
CA ILE A 195 -7.34 -0.84 -8.57
C ILE A 195 -7.32 -0.14 -9.95
N ARG A 196 -8.36 -0.33 -10.76
CA ARG A 196 -8.48 0.31 -12.10
C ARG A 196 -9.01 1.75 -12.05
N ASP A 197 -9.49 2.20 -10.90
CA ASP A 197 -10.00 3.57 -10.76
C ASP A 197 -8.88 4.61 -10.97
N PRO A 198 -9.17 5.78 -11.55
CA PRO A 198 -8.19 6.86 -11.70
C PRO A 198 -7.61 7.30 -10.36
N ALA A 199 -6.29 7.47 -10.28
CA ALA A 199 -5.61 7.92 -9.07
C ALA A 199 -5.91 9.39 -8.71
N PHE A 200 -6.34 10.19 -9.69
CA PHE A 200 -6.58 11.63 -9.55
C PHE A 200 -7.85 12.07 -10.27
N HIS A 201 -8.45 13.17 -9.80
CA HIS A 201 -9.56 13.85 -10.45
C HIS A 201 -9.31 15.37 -10.50
N PRO A 202 -9.20 16.01 -11.69
CA PRO A 202 -9.29 15.38 -13.01
C PRO A 202 -8.14 14.37 -13.23
N PRO A 203 -8.32 13.39 -14.13
CA PRO A 203 -7.30 12.39 -14.39
C PRO A 203 -6.03 13.01 -14.99
N ILE A 204 -4.87 12.49 -14.56
CA ILE A 204 -3.54 12.93 -15.02
C ILE A 204 -2.79 11.78 -15.69
N THR A 205 -1.80 12.11 -16.51
CA THR A 205 -1.01 11.17 -17.33
C THR A 205 0.46 11.10 -16.94
N ALA A 206 0.91 12.05 -16.12
CA ALA A 206 2.24 12.12 -15.56
C ALA A 206 2.14 12.42 -14.06
N LEU A 207 2.96 11.74 -13.26
CA LEU A 207 3.03 11.90 -11.82
C LEU A 207 4.45 11.65 -11.35
N ARG A 208 4.98 12.56 -10.52
CA ARG A 208 6.26 12.39 -9.85
C ARG A 208 6.03 12.30 -8.34
N ILE A 209 6.47 11.19 -7.75
CA ILE A 209 6.32 10.93 -6.32
C ILE A 209 7.67 11.03 -5.64
N LEU A 210 7.76 11.86 -4.61
CA LEU A 210 8.95 12.05 -3.80
C LEU A 210 8.74 11.48 -2.40
N HIS A 211 9.78 10.91 -1.79
CA HIS A 211 9.74 10.52 -0.39
C HIS A 211 10.71 11.37 0.43
N PRO A 212 10.29 11.99 1.55
CA PRO A 212 11.13 12.94 2.30
C PRO A 212 12.46 12.37 2.78
N ARG A 213 12.55 11.05 3.06
CA ARG A 213 13.80 10.40 3.51
C ARG A 213 14.72 9.96 2.37
N ILE A 214 14.20 9.84 1.14
CA ILE A 214 14.95 9.38 -0.02
C ILE A 214 14.60 10.24 -1.27
N PRO A 215 14.81 11.57 -1.20
CA PRO A 215 14.37 12.48 -2.27
C PRO A 215 15.12 12.26 -3.60
N PHE A 216 16.27 11.60 -3.57
CA PHE A 216 17.14 11.32 -4.72
C PHE A 216 16.67 10.13 -5.57
N TRP A 217 15.66 9.38 -5.13
CA TRP A 217 15.03 8.32 -5.91
C TRP A 217 13.54 8.63 -6.15
N PRO A 218 13.23 9.62 -7.01
CA PRO A 218 11.85 9.90 -7.39
C PRO A 218 11.21 8.70 -8.06
N VAL A 219 9.90 8.53 -7.88
CA VAL A 219 9.10 7.57 -8.65
C VAL A 219 8.36 8.37 -9.70
N ASP A 220 8.86 8.30 -10.94
CA ASP A 220 8.27 8.97 -12.09
C ASP A 220 7.33 7.98 -12.80
N LEU A 221 6.04 8.31 -12.84
CA LEU A 221 5.03 7.64 -13.64
C LEU A 221 4.69 8.55 -14.81
N ALA A 222 5.04 8.13 -16.03
CA ALA A 222 4.63 8.81 -17.24
C ALA A 222 4.26 7.77 -18.28
N LEU A 223 3.18 8.03 -19.02
CA LEU A 223 2.88 7.25 -20.20
C LEU A 223 4.01 7.43 -21.23
N PRO A 224 4.44 6.35 -21.91
CA PRO A 224 5.29 6.46 -23.09
C PRO A 224 4.65 7.42 -24.10
N ALA A 225 5.46 8.31 -24.68
CA ALA A 225 4.99 9.37 -25.58
C ALA A 225 4.15 8.82 -26.76
N GLU A 226 4.49 7.61 -27.23
CA GLU A 226 3.78 6.93 -28.31
C GLU A 226 2.33 6.58 -27.95
N LEU A 227 2.08 6.15 -26.71
CA LEU A 227 0.73 5.81 -26.22
C LEU A 227 -0.08 7.06 -25.91
N ALA A 228 0.59 8.11 -25.40
CA ALA A 228 -0.05 9.39 -25.11
C ALA A 228 -0.66 10.05 -26.36
N ALA A 229 -0.13 9.78 -27.56
CA ALA A 229 -0.60 10.36 -28.81
C ALA A 229 -1.94 9.78 -29.32
N GLN A 230 -2.28 8.53 -28.97
CA GLN A 230 -3.47 7.86 -29.50
C GLN A 230 -4.68 8.04 -28.58
N ALA A 231 -4.48 7.84 -27.27
CA ALA A 231 -5.47 8.09 -26.24
C ALA A 231 -4.74 8.11 -24.89
N PRO A 232 -4.59 9.26 -24.23
CA PRO A 232 -3.91 9.33 -22.94
C PRO A 232 -4.70 8.54 -21.88
N THR A 233 -4.23 7.33 -21.55
CA THR A 233 -4.78 6.54 -20.45
C THR A 233 -4.48 7.23 -19.12
N PRO A 234 -5.49 7.49 -18.28
CA PRO A 234 -5.24 8.09 -16.98
C PRO A 234 -4.43 7.15 -16.08
N ILE A 235 -3.56 7.72 -15.24
CA ILE A 235 -2.85 6.95 -14.22
C ILE A 235 -3.89 6.36 -13.25
N SER A 236 -3.91 5.03 -13.15
CA SER A 236 -4.80 4.30 -12.24
C SER A 236 -4.22 4.20 -10.82
N LEU A 237 -5.06 3.84 -9.85
CA LEU A 237 -4.65 3.51 -8.49
C LEU A 237 -3.59 2.39 -8.49
N GLY A 238 -3.82 1.36 -9.31
CA GLY A 238 -2.91 0.23 -9.46
C GLY A 238 -1.53 0.63 -9.94
N ASP A 239 -1.47 1.50 -10.97
CA ASP A 239 -0.20 1.98 -11.51
C ASP A 239 0.65 2.65 -10.44
N VAL A 240 0.02 3.49 -9.61
CA VAL A 240 0.69 4.17 -8.48
C VAL A 240 1.23 3.16 -7.47
N LEU A 241 0.38 2.25 -6.97
CA LEU A 241 0.77 1.31 -5.92
C LEU A 241 1.86 0.33 -6.39
N VAL A 242 1.74 -0.19 -7.61
CA VAL A 242 2.73 -1.11 -8.20
C VAL A 242 4.06 -0.40 -8.45
N SER A 243 4.02 0.83 -8.98
CA SER A 243 5.24 1.61 -9.22
C SER A 243 5.97 1.94 -7.92
N LEU A 244 5.24 2.31 -6.87
CA LEU A 244 5.82 2.52 -5.54
C LEU A 244 6.47 1.24 -4.99
N HIS A 245 5.76 0.11 -5.03
CA HIS A 245 6.29 -1.17 -4.55
C HIS A 245 7.57 -1.57 -5.29
N ARG A 246 7.53 -1.52 -6.63
CA ARG A 246 8.67 -1.84 -7.48
C ARG A 246 9.85 -0.93 -7.18
N ALA A 247 9.63 0.39 -7.16
CA ALA A 247 10.69 1.37 -6.91
C ALA A 247 11.33 1.19 -5.52
N MET A 248 10.54 0.89 -4.49
CA MET A 248 11.06 0.62 -3.14
C MET A 248 11.83 -0.70 -3.06
N HIS A 249 11.54 -1.65 -3.95
CA HIS A 249 12.21 -2.94 -4.01
C HIS A 249 13.47 -2.96 -4.88
N GLU A 250 13.81 -1.85 -5.53
CA GLU A 250 15.07 -1.71 -6.28
C GLU A 250 16.28 -1.77 -5.33
N ARG A 251 17.31 -2.48 -5.80
CA ARG A 251 18.60 -2.59 -5.09
C ARG A 251 19.33 -1.25 -5.20
N ILE A 252 19.93 -0.82 -4.09
CA ILE A 252 20.75 0.39 -4.08
C ILE A 252 22.13 0.14 -4.70
N SER A 253 22.73 1.18 -5.27
CA SER A 253 24.11 1.07 -5.79
C SER A 253 25.13 1.20 -4.65
N HIS A 254 26.38 0.80 -4.92
CA HIS A 254 27.48 1.00 -3.96
C HIS A 254 27.78 2.49 -3.75
N ALA A 255 27.67 3.29 -4.80
CA ALA A 255 27.85 4.74 -4.71
C ALA A 255 26.81 5.35 -3.76
N ASP A 256 25.54 4.96 -3.85
CA ASP A 256 24.50 5.44 -2.93
C ASP A 256 24.83 5.06 -1.47
N TRP A 257 25.36 3.85 -1.24
CA TRP A 257 25.78 3.42 0.09
C TRP A 257 26.93 4.26 0.66
N GLU A 258 27.92 4.59 -0.17
CA GLU A 258 29.08 5.42 0.23
C GLU A 258 28.68 6.87 0.59
N THR A 259 27.56 7.38 0.07
CA THR A 259 27.06 8.71 0.45
C THR A 259 26.49 8.77 1.87
N LEU A 260 26.24 7.62 2.51
CA LEU A 260 25.69 7.57 3.86
C LEU A 260 26.74 7.92 4.91
N ASN A 261 26.35 8.73 5.89
CA ASN A 261 27.12 8.86 7.13
C ASN A 261 27.07 7.53 7.93
N ALA A 262 28.02 7.35 8.85
CA ALA A 262 28.15 6.11 9.62
C ALA A 262 26.87 5.76 10.42
N GLU A 263 26.18 6.77 10.95
CA GLU A 263 24.94 6.59 11.70
C GLU A 263 23.80 6.06 10.82
N ASN A 264 23.57 6.67 9.66
CA ASN A 264 22.57 6.22 8.69
C ASN A 264 22.91 4.85 8.13
N ALA A 265 24.19 4.59 7.82
CA ALA A 265 24.63 3.26 7.37
C ALA A 265 24.31 2.17 8.41
N GLN A 266 24.54 2.45 9.70
CA GLN A 266 24.18 1.53 10.78
C GLN A 266 22.66 1.36 10.89
N ALA A 267 21.88 2.43 10.78
CA ALA A 267 20.43 2.37 10.83
C ALA A 267 19.84 1.57 9.66
N VAL A 268 20.32 1.79 8.43
CA VAL A 268 19.92 1.03 7.24
C VAL A 268 20.34 -0.44 7.37
N THR A 269 21.54 -0.72 7.91
CA THR A 269 21.98 -2.10 8.17
C THR A 269 21.04 -2.85 9.13
N LYS A 270 20.57 -2.17 10.18
CA LYS A 270 19.57 -2.73 11.11
C LYS A 270 18.24 -2.99 10.40
N ALA A 271 17.75 -2.03 9.62
CA ALA A 271 16.51 -2.17 8.85
C ALA A 271 16.58 -3.31 7.82
N PHE A 272 17.69 -3.41 7.08
CA PHE A 272 17.99 -4.50 6.14
C PHE A 272 17.98 -5.87 6.82
N THR A 273 18.67 -6.00 7.95
CA THR A 273 18.74 -7.26 8.71
C THR A 273 17.36 -7.66 9.22
N HIS A 274 16.60 -6.69 9.73
CA HIS A 274 15.22 -6.89 10.18
C HIS A 274 14.32 -7.35 9.03
N ARG A 275 14.35 -6.68 7.87
CA ARG A 275 13.58 -7.07 6.68
C ARG A 275 13.89 -8.50 6.25
N CYS A 276 15.17 -8.86 6.13
CA CYS A 276 15.55 -10.22 5.70
C CYS A 276 14.99 -11.31 6.63
N ARG A 277 15.03 -11.07 7.95
CA ARG A 277 14.45 -11.98 8.94
C ARG A 277 12.92 -12.05 8.80
N MET A 278 12.25 -10.91 8.67
CA MET A 278 10.79 -10.86 8.54
C MET A 278 10.30 -11.54 7.26
N GLU A 279 11.00 -11.36 6.14
CA GLU A 279 10.67 -12.03 4.87
C GLU A 279 10.86 -13.55 4.97
N ALA A 280 11.90 -14.01 5.68
CA ALA A 280 12.05 -15.45 5.93
C ALA A 280 10.87 -16.01 6.73
N VAL A 281 10.44 -15.32 7.79
CA VAL A 281 9.27 -15.72 8.60
C VAL A 281 7.97 -15.70 7.78
N ARG A 282 7.74 -14.64 6.98
CA ARG A 282 6.52 -14.48 6.16
C ARG A 282 6.37 -15.53 5.08
N SER A 283 7.48 -16.08 4.57
CA SER A 283 7.44 -17.12 3.53
C SER A 283 6.80 -18.44 3.97
N GLY A 284 6.52 -18.63 5.27
CA GLY A 284 5.85 -19.82 5.78
C GLY A 284 6.70 -21.09 5.74
N VAL A 285 8.00 -20.97 5.47
CA VAL A 285 8.93 -22.11 5.48
C VAL A 285 9.13 -22.66 6.90
N LEU A 286 9.49 -23.93 6.99
CA LEU A 286 9.72 -24.60 8.28
C LEU A 286 10.89 -23.95 9.05
N PRO A 287 10.89 -24.01 10.40
CA PRO A 287 11.95 -23.41 11.21
C PRO A 287 13.37 -23.82 10.82
N ALA A 288 13.58 -25.06 10.37
CA ALA A 288 14.87 -25.57 9.91
C ALA A 288 15.39 -24.86 8.63
N GLN A 289 14.49 -24.33 7.79
CA GLN A 289 14.80 -23.68 6.51
C GLN A 289 14.81 -22.14 6.61
N LEU A 290 14.43 -21.56 7.76
CA LEU A 290 14.40 -20.11 7.95
C LEU A 290 15.76 -19.46 7.69
N ARG A 291 16.85 -20.13 8.11
CA ARG A 291 18.22 -19.62 7.91
C ARG A 291 18.59 -19.54 6.44
N ASP A 292 18.28 -20.58 5.65
CA ASP A 292 18.57 -20.60 4.22
C ASP A 292 17.75 -19.54 3.49
N ARG A 293 16.49 -19.36 3.89
CA ARG A 293 15.64 -18.30 3.34
C ARG A 293 16.15 -16.90 3.71
N GLU A 294 16.59 -16.67 4.94
CA GLU A 294 17.19 -15.41 5.35
C GLU A 294 18.48 -15.12 4.56
N VAL A 295 19.34 -16.12 4.36
CA VAL A 295 20.55 -15.99 3.53
C VAL A 295 20.19 -15.66 2.09
N ALA A 296 19.17 -16.29 1.52
CA ALA A 296 18.69 -15.99 0.18
C ALA A 296 18.17 -14.53 0.05
N GLU A 297 17.46 -14.02 1.06
CA GLU A 297 17.03 -12.60 1.09
C GLU A 297 18.21 -11.65 1.25
N ARG A 298 19.22 -12.00 2.07
CA ARG A 298 20.44 -11.20 2.24
C ARG A 298 21.22 -11.09 0.94
N ASN A 299 21.26 -12.15 0.13
CA ASN A 299 21.94 -12.16 -1.17
C ASN A 299 21.32 -11.19 -2.20
N LYS A 300 20.06 -10.75 -1.99
CA LYS A 300 19.44 -9.71 -2.82
C LYS A 300 19.99 -8.31 -2.53
N GLY A 301 20.72 -8.15 -1.43
CA GLY A 301 21.32 -6.89 -1.01
C GLY A 301 20.32 -5.90 -0.39
N VAL A 302 20.84 -4.71 -0.09
CA VAL A 302 20.08 -3.59 0.47
C VAL A 302 19.17 -3.00 -0.61
N LYS A 303 17.93 -2.72 -0.23
CA LYS A 303 16.90 -2.14 -1.11
C LYS A 303 16.54 -0.73 -0.66
N ARG A 304 15.93 0.06 -1.53
CA ARG A 304 15.47 1.42 -1.18
C ARG A 304 14.51 1.45 0.01
N VAL A 305 13.67 0.42 0.17
CA VAL A 305 12.77 0.27 1.34
C VAL A 305 13.53 0.24 2.68
N ASP A 306 14.78 -0.24 2.69
CA ASP A 306 15.59 -0.30 3.92
C ASP A 306 15.96 1.11 4.43
N PHE A 307 15.95 2.12 3.57
CA PHE A 307 16.17 3.54 3.92
C PHE A 307 14.96 4.18 4.61
N LEU A 308 13.81 3.50 4.62
CA LEU A 308 12.66 3.94 5.40
C LEU A 308 12.84 3.67 6.90
N LEU A 309 13.87 2.92 7.29
CA LEU A 309 14.23 2.58 8.66
C LEU A 309 13.07 1.96 9.46
N GLY A 310 12.33 1.05 8.82
CA GLY A 310 11.18 0.37 9.42
C GLY A 310 9.85 1.11 9.28
N LYS A 311 9.83 2.35 8.77
CA LYS A 311 8.60 3.10 8.46
C LYS A 311 8.08 2.72 7.07
N THR A 312 7.70 1.47 6.90
CA THR A 312 7.39 0.89 5.58
C THR A 312 5.90 0.91 5.25
N VAL A 313 5.03 1.33 6.18
CA VAL A 313 3.59 1.36 5.93
C VAL A 313 3.24 2.65 5.20
N PHE A 314 2.81 2.52 3.95
CA PHE A 314 2.33 3.64 3.14
C PHE A 314 1.02 4.20 3.72
N LYS A 315 1.00 5.51 3.97
CA LYS A 315 -0.17 6.24 4.48
C LYS A 315 -0.93 6.99 3.41
N GLY A 316 -0.26 7.36 2.32
CA GLY A 316 -0.84 8.16 1.26
C GLY A 316 0.18 9.09 0.61
N LEU A 317 -0.34 9.95 -0.23
CA LEU A 317 0.30 11.00 -1.00
C LEU A 317 -0.26 12.34 -0.52
N LEU A 318 0.62 13.30 -0.37
CA LEU A 318 0.31 14.70 -0.08
C LEU A 318 0.77 15.54 -1.25
N LYS A 319 0.00 16.57 -1.62
CA LYS A 319 0.51 17.55 -2.58
C LYS A 319 1.71 18.27 -1.97
N ASP A 320 2.76 18.47 -2.77
CA ASP A 320 3.86 19.31 -2.32
C ASP A 320 3.44 20.79 -2.47
N PRO A 321 3.37 21.59 -1.39
CA PRO A 321 3.01 23.00 -1.51
C PRO A 321 4.08 23.82 -2.24
N GLU A 322 5.32 23.33 -2.29
CA GLU A 322 6.47 24.03 -2.90
C GLU A 322 6.58 23.79 -4.40
N ASP A 323 5.94 22.75 -4.92
CA ASP A 323 6.07 22.35 -6.32
C ASP A 323 4.75 22.57 -7.10
N PRO A 324 4.67 23.64 -7.91
CA PRO A 324 3.50 23.91 -8.74
C PRO A 324 3.34 22.88 -9.88
N ASP A 325 4.39 22.12 -10.22
CA ASP A 325 4.38 21.16 -11.32
C ASP A 325 3.62 19.87 -10.98
N GLY A 326 3.08 19.78 -9.77
CA GLY A 326 2.19 18.69 -9.35
C GLY A 326 2.92 17.49 -8.76
N CYS A 327 4.14 17.68 -8.27
CA CYS A 327 4.80 16.66 -7.46
C CYS A 327 3.98 16.34 -6.20
N VAL A 328 4.00 15.06 -5.83
CA VAL A 328 3.36 14.59 -4.60
C VAL A 328 4.39 13.93 -3.70
N ARG A 329 4.22 14.12 -2.40
CA ARG A 329 5.06 13.52 -1.36
C ARG A 329 4.40 12.28 -0.80
N MET A 330 5.12 11.16 -0.83
CA MET A 330 4.74 9.93 -0.16
C MET A 330 4.94 10.06 1.35
N VAL A 331 3.92 9.66 2.11
CA VAL A 331 3.96 9.58 3.58
C VAL A 331 4.01 8.13 4.00
N THR A 332 4.93 7.80 4.91
CA THR A 332 5.00 6.48 5.53
C THR A 332 5.06 6.58 7.06
N VAL A 333 4.65 5.52 7.74
CA VAL A 333 4.78 5.35 9.20
C VAL A 333 5.44 4.05 9.56
#